data_AF-A0A438WSY7-F1
#
_entry.id   AF-A0A438WSY7-F1
#
_cell.length_a   1.000
_cell.length_b   1.000
_cell.length_c   1.000
_cell.angle_alpha   90.00
_cell.angle_beta   90.00
_cell.angle_gamma   90.00
#
_symmetry.space_group_name_H-M   'P 1'
#
loop_
_entity.id
_entity.type
_entity.pdbx_description
1 polymer ?
#
loop_
_entity_poly.entity_id
_entity_poly.type
_entity_poly.pdbx_seq_one_letter_code
_entity_poly.pdbx_strand_id
1 'polypeptide(L)'
;LFALSVEKNALHSNIKQRTKNMLHSGLIEEIKALYTQYPKDSQPFKAIGVKESILFLEKRLTLKELEEAIISNTMKLAKRQNTFNKTQFNNLYMGGVGEIRHAILKHSKSDTRER
;
A
#
# COMPACT_ATOMS: atom_id res chain seq x y z
N LEU A 1 -16.53 2.02 12.05
CA LEU A 1 -15.48 2.01 11.00
C LEU A 1 -15.20 0.57 10.61
N PHE A 2 -14.82 0.31 9.36
CA PHE A 2 -14.52 -1.03 8.87
C PHE A 2 -13.10 -1.09 8.31
N ALA A 3 -12.37 -2.18 8.54
CA ALA A 3 -11.07 -2.44 7.93
C ALA A 3 -10.93 -3.88 7.46
N LEU A 4 -10.35 -4.07 6.29
CA LEU A 4 -10.10 -5.40 5.74
C LEU A 4 -8.86 -6.01 6.41
N SER A 5 -9.03 -7.22 6.94
CA SER A 5 -7.93 -8.05 7.43
C SER A 5 -7.55 -9.05 6.34
N VAL A 6 -6.25 -9.13 6.05
CA VAL A 6 -5.69 -10.08 5.10
C VAL A 6 -4.67 -10.95 5.82
N GLU A 7 -4.76 -12.24 5.60
CA GLU A 7 -3.77 -13.25 6.00
C GLU A 7 -2.35 -12.79 5.67
N LYS A 8 -1.42 -12.92 6.62
CA LYS A 8 -0.05 -12.40 6.48
C LYS A 8 0.64 -12.94 5.23
N ASN A 9 0.54 -14.24 4.97
CA ASN A 9 1.20 -14.88 3.83
C ASN A 9 0.60 -14.40 2.50
N ALA A 10 -0.73 -14.25 2.43
CA ALA A 10 -1.41 -13.70 1.26
C ALA A 10 -1.00 -12.24 1.02
N LEU A 11 -0.93 -11.42 2.08
CA LEU A 11 -0.48 -10.03 1.99
C LEU A 11 0.94 -9.93 1.43
N HIS A 12 1.87 -10.76 1.91
CA HIS A 12 3.23 -10.82 1.40
C HIS A 12 3.27 -11.18 -0.09
N SER A 13 2.52 -12.21 -0.49
CA SER A 13 2.46 -12.64 -1.90
C SER A 13 1.90 -11.54 -2.80
N ASN A 14 0.80 -10.90 -2.38
CA ASN A 14 0.16 -9.81 -3.11
C ASN A 14 1.11 -8.61 -3.28
N ILE A 15 1.85 -8.23 -2.24
CA ILE A 15 2.82 -7.13 -2.31
C ILE A 15 3.95 -7.45 -3.28
N LYS A 16 4.48 -8.68 -3.26
CA LYS A 16 5.51 -9.12 -4.22
C LYS A 16 4.98 -9.06 -5.64
N GLN A 17 3.84 -9.68 -5.91
CA GLN A 17 3.24 -9.71 -7.24
C GLN A 17 2.93 -8.30 -7.76
N ARG A 18 2.34 -7.45 -6.92
CA ARG A 18 2.05 -6.05 -7.27
C ARG A 18 3.32 -5.28 -7.60
N THR A 19 4.39 -5.46 -6.82
CA THR A 19 5.67 -4.77 -7.06
C THR A 19 6.26 -5.17 -8.41
N LYS A 20 6.29 -6.48 -8.70
CA LYS A 20 6.74 -6.99 -10.00
C LYS A 20 5.92 -6.42 -11.15
N ASN A 21 4.59 -6.38 -10.99
CA ASN A 21 3.70 -5.79 -11.99
C ASN A 21 3.98 -4.29 -12.19
N MET A 22 4.18 -3.51 -11.11
CA MET A 22 4.52 -2.08 -11.22
C MET A 22 5.81 -1.85 -12.01
N LEU A 23 6.85 -2.64 -11.74
CA LEU A 23 8.12 -2.56 -12.48
C LEU A 23 7.92 -2.93 -13.96
N HIS A 24 7.19 -4.00 -14.25
CA HIS A 24 6.87 -4.40 -15.62
C HIS A 24 6.00 -3.37 -16.37
N SER A 25 5.13 -2.64 -15.66
CA SER A 25 4.26 -1.60 -16.22
C SER A 25 4.96 -0.25 -16.44
N GLY A 26 6.27 -0.14 -16.17
CA GLY A 26 7.05 1.05 -16.48
C GLY A 26 7.21 2.05 -15.33
N LEU A 27 7.22 1.58 -14.07
CA LEU A 27 7.46 2.44 -12.91
C LEU A 27 8.75 3.26 -13.04
N ILE A 28 9.83 2.67 -13.55
CA ILE A 28 11.14 3.34 -13.61
C ILE A 28 11.09 4.49 -14.63
N GLU A 29 10.45 4.25 -15.77
CA GLU A 29 10.26 5.18 -16.88
C GLU A 29 9.39 6.36 -16.44
N GLU A 30 8.29 6.09 -15.73
CA GLU A 30 7.42 7.11 -15.13
C GLU A 30 8.21 8.01 -14.18
N ILE A 31 8.94 7.41 -13.22
CA ILE A 31 9.69 8.19 -12.24
C ILE A 31 10.83 8.96 -12.89
N LYS A 32 11.50 8.40 -13.90
CA LYS A 32 12.53 9.12 -14.66
C LYS A 32 11.98 10.39 -15.30
N ALA A 33 10.82 10.30 -15.95
CA ALA A 33 10.18 11.47 -16.57
C ALA A 33 9.80 12.53 -15.51
N LEU A 34 9.17 12.11 -14.42
CA LEU A 34 8.78 13.01 -13.33
C LEU A 34 10.00 13.67 -12.67
N TYR A 35 11.08 12.91 -12.43
CA TYR A 35 12.30 13.41 -11.79
C TYR A 35 13.03 14.47 -12.64
N THR A 36 12.85 14.45 -13.96
CA THR A 36 13.34 15.52 -14.84
C THR A 36 12.47 16.76 -14.88
N GLN A 37 11.17 16.64 -14.57
CA GLN A 37 10.19 17.70 -14.72
C GLN A 37 9.97 18.51 -13.43
N TYR A 38 10.15 17.89 -12.25
CA TYR A 38 9.81 18.51 -10.97
C TYR A 38 11.02 18.66 -10.04
N PRO A 39 10.99 19.63 -9.10
CA PRO A 39 12.05 19.82 -8.12
C PRO A 39 12.33 18.56 -7.29
N LYS A 40 13.61 18.22 -7.09
CA LYS A 40 14.04 16.97 -6.45
C LYS A 40 13.60 16.84 -4.98
N ASP A 41 13.32 17.95 -4.31
CA ASP A 41 12.84 18.02 -2.93
C ASP A 41 11.31 17.86 -2.80
N SER A 42 10.60 17.71 -3.93
CA SER A 42 9.15 17.53 -3.96
C SER A 42 8.70 16.36 -3.10
N GLN A 43 7.67 16.60 -2.28
CA GLN A 43 7.13 15.60 -1.35
C GLN A 43 6.74 14.25 -1.99
N PRO A 44 6.18 14.19 -3.22
CA PRO A 44 5.88 12.93 -3.89
C PRO A 44 7.09 12.00 -4.07
N PHE A 45 8.31 12.55 -4.21
CA PHE A 45 9.53 11.74 -4.36
C PHE A 45 9.94 10.98 -3.10
N LYS A 46 9.30 11.26 -1.96
CA LYS A 46 9.50 10.52 -0.70
C LYS A 46 8.58 9.30 -0.57
N ALA A 47 7.65 9.08 -1.50
CA ALA A 47 6.76 7.93 -1.49
C ALA A 47 7.51 6.61 -1.73
N ILE A 48 7.00 5.52 -1.16
CA ILE A 48 7.51 4.16 -1.39
C ILE A 48 7.26 3.77 -2.84
N GLY A 49 8.24 3.15 -3.49
CA GLY A 49 8.26 2.93 -4.94
C GLY A 49 9.07 4.01 -5.63
N VAL A 50 8.71 5.27 -5.40
CA VAL A 50 9.33 6.43 -6.06
C VAL A 50 10.75 6.67 -5.55
N LYS A 51 10.91 6.74 -4.23
CA LYS A 51 12.20 6.96 -3.58
C LYS A 51 13.22 5.89 -3.98
N GLU A 52 12.79 4.63 -3.97
CA GLU A 52 13.64 3.50 -4.36
C GLU A 52 13.99 3.57 -5.85
N SER A 53 13.03 3.89 -6.73
CA SER A 53 13.29 4.09 -8.16
C SER A 53 14.29 5.21 -8.42
N ILE A 54 14.25 6.30 -7.65
CA ILE A 54 15.26 7.38 -7.75
C ILE A 54 16.65 6.86 -7.38
N LEU A 55 16.78 6.08 -6.29
CA LEU A 55 18.06 5.48 -5.91
C LEU A 55 18.61 4.53 -6.99
N PHE A 56 17.73 3.78 -7.67
CA PHE A 56 18.10 2.98 -8.83
C PHE A 56 18.58 3.85 -10.01
N LEU A 57 17.86 4.92 -10.34
CA LEU A 57 18.24 5.88 -11.39
C LEU A 57 19.60 6.55 -11.11
N GLU A 58 19.92 6.76 -9.83
CA GLU A 58 21.21 7.25 -9.35
C GLU A 58 22.31 6.17 -9.29
N LYS A 59 22.04 4.96 -9.79
CA LYS A 59 22.94 3.79 -9.80
C LYS A 59 23.38 3.34 -8.41
N ARG A 60 22.59 3.62 -7.38
CA ARG A 60 22.85 3.21 -5.98
C ARG A 60 22.23 1.87 -5.62
N LEU A 61 21.34 1.35 -6.47
CA LEU A 61 20.69 0.05 -6.34
C LEU A 61 20.71 -0.66 -7.70
N THR A 62 20.80 -1.99 -7.66
CA THR A 62 20.48 -2.86 -8.80
C THR A 62 18.95 -3.00 -8.95
N LEU A 63 18.49 -3.55 -10.08
CA LEU A 63 17.06 -3.79 -10.31
C LEU A 63 16.46 -4.75 -9.27
N LYS A 64 17.23 -5.76 -8.86
CA LYS A 64 16.82 -6.70 -7.82
C LYS A 64 16.71 -6.03 -6.45
N GLU A 65 17.69 -5.21 -6.08
CA GLU A 65 17.66 -4.47 -4.81
C GLU A 65 16.54 -3.42 -4.78
N LEU A 66 16.23 -2.79 -5.93
CA LEU A 66 15.07 -1.93 -6.10
C LEU A 66 13.78 -2.69 -5.75
N GLU A 67 13.55 -3.84 -6.40
CA GLU A 67 12.37 -4.67 -6.16
C GLU A 67 12.26 -5.08 -4.68
N GLU A 68 13.34 -5.59 -4.10
CA GLU A 68 13.40 -6.01 -2.69
C GLU A 68 13.16 -4.84 -1.73
N ALA A 69 13.70 -3.65 -2.02
CA ALA A 69 13.50 -2.45 -1.22
C ALA A 69 12.03 -1.99 -1.22
N ILE A 70 11.38 -1.95 -2.39
CA ILE A 70 9.97 -1.59 -2.51
C ILE A 70 9.10 -2.59 -1.73
N ILE A 71 9.35 -3.89 -1.89
CA ILE A 71 8.63 -4.94 -1.14
C ILE A 71 8.80 -4.73 0.36
N SER A 72 10.04 -4.63 0.84
CA SER A 72 10.37 -4.49 2.26
C SER A 72 9.72 -3.26 2.89
N ASN A 73 9.81 -2.10 2.22
CA ASN A 73 9.25 -0.86 2.74
C ASN A 73 7.72 -0.86 2.69
N THR A 74 7.12 -1.44 1.65
CA THR A 74 5.66 -1.64 1.57
C THR A 74 5.17 -2.54 2.70
N MET A 75 5.88 -3.63 3.00
CA MET A 75 5.55 -4.53 4.11
C MET A 75 5.60 -3.82 5.47
N LYS A 76 6.64 -3.00 5.70
CA LYS A 76 6.75 -2.19 6.92
C LYS A 76 5.61 -1.17 7.02
N LEU A 77 5.23 -0.54 5.90
CA LEU A 77 4.10 0.37 5.85
C LEU A 77 2.78 -0.35 6.20
N ALA A 78 2.52 -1.50 5.59
CA ALA A 78 1.32 -2.30 5.87
C ALA A 78 1.24 -2.69 7.36
N LYS A 79 2.38 -3.07 7.97
CA LYS A 79 2.44 -3.32 9.43
C LYS A 79 2.09 -2.08 10.23
N ARG A 80 2.65 -0.91 9.89
CA ARG A 80 2.35 0.36 10.58
C ARG A 80 0.88 0.76 10.43
N GLN A 81 0.29 0.58 9.24
CA GLN A 81 -1.13 0.83 9.00
C GLN A 81 -2.01 -0.07 9.88
N ASN A 82 -1.69 -1.36 9.97
CA ASN A 82 -2.39 -2.28 10.86
C ASN A 82 -2.27 -1.88 12.34
N THR A 83 -1.08 -1.48 12.79
CA THR A 83 -0.88 -1.00 14.17
C THR A 83 -1.67 0.27 14.42
N PHE A 84 -1.58 1.26 13.54
CA PHE A 84 -2.33 2.52 13.64
C PHE A 84 -3.83 2.27 13.73
N ASN A 85 -4.37 1.43 12.84
CA ASN A 85 -5.79 1.10 12.84
C ASN A 85 -6.25 0.48 14.17
N LYS A 86 -5.43 -0.41 14.75
CA LYS A 86 -5.74 -1.06 16.02
C LYS A 86 -5.63 -0.14 17.24
N THR A 87 -4.79 0.89 17.21
CA THR A 87 -4.52 1.74 18.37
C THR A 87 -5.28 3.05 18.37
N GLN A 88 -5.68 3.57 17.19
CA GLN A 88 -6.32 4.88 17.07
C GLN A 88 -7.85 4.81 17.03
N PHE A 89 -8.43 3.65 16.72
CA PHE A 89 -9.87 3.52 16.53
C PHE A 89 -10.47 2.50 17.50
N ASN A 90 -11.32 2.98 18.40
CA ASN A 90 -11.99 2.14 19.40
C ASN A 90 -13.14 1.30 18.80
N ASN A 91 -13.82 1.81 17.77
CA ASN A 91 -14.99 1.16 17.13
C ASN A 91 -14.66 0.67 15.70
N LEU A 92 -13.50 0.02 15.56
CA LEU A 92 -13.05 -0.55 14.29
C LEU A 92 -13.45 -2.03 14.20
N TYR A 93 -14.31 -2.35 13.24
CA TYR A 93 -14.60 -3.73 12.88
C TYR A 93 -13.60 -4.20 11.81
N MET A 94 -12.79 -5.19 12.16
CA MET A 94 -11.82 -5.82 11.25
C MET A 94 -12.27 -7.22 10.88
N GLY A 95 -12.19 -7.56 9.60
CA GLY A 95 -12.54 -8.90 9.12
C GLY A 95 -12.15 -9.10 7.67
N GLY A 96 -12.32 -10.33 7.19
CA GLY A 96 -12.20 -10.64 5.77
C GLY A 96 -13.29 -9.95 4.95
N VAL A 97 -13.15 -9.99 3.62
CA VAL A 97 -14.08 -9.32 2.69
C VAL A 97 -15.53 -9.76 2.92
N GLY A 98 -15.77 -11.06 3.12
CA GLY A 98 -17.11 -11.61 3.37
C GLY A 98 -17.74 -11.10 4.66
N GLU A 99 -16.96 -11.09 5.75
CA GLU A 99 -17.41 -10.63 7.08
C GLU A 99 -17.73 -9.14 7.07
N ILE A 100 -16.82 -8.34 6.48
CA ILE A 100 -16.99 -6.89 6.35
C ILE A 100 -18.20 -6.56 5.49
N ARG A 101 -18.38 -7.25 4.36
CA ARG A 101 -19.55 -7.07 3.48
C ARG A 101 -20.83 -7.37 4.24
N HIS A 102 -20.89 -8.47 5.00
CA HIS A 102 -22.05 -8.81 5.79
C HIS A 102 -22.33 -7.75 6.88
N ALA A 103 -21.29 -7.31 7.60
CA ALA A 103 -21.41 -6.30 8.66
C ALA A 103 -21.91 -4.95 8.15
N ILE A 104 -21.45 -4.52 6.96
CA ILE A 104 -21.92 -3.30 6.29
C ILE A 104 -23.40 -3.43 5.92
N LEU A 105 -23.80 -4.54 5.30
CA LEU A 105 -25.20 -4.78 4.89
C LEU A 105 -26.16 -4.87 6.09
N LYS A 106 -25.70 -5.41 7.21
CA LYS A 106 -26.50 -5.44 8.45
C LYS A 106 -26.69 -4.03 9.00
N HIS A 107 -25.64 -3.21 9.05
CA HIS A 107 -25.74 -1.83 9.52
C HIS A 107 -26.67 -0.98 8.64
N SER A 108 -26.60 -1.11 7.31
CA SER A 108 -27.45 -0.31 6.41
C SER A 108 -28.94 -0.67 6.49
N LYS A 109 -29.28 -1.93 6.79
CA LYS A 109 -30.67 -2.40 6.94
C LYS A 109 -31.31 -2.02 8.28
N SER A 110 -30.51 -1.75 9.31
CA SER A 110 -31.00 -1.27 10.61
C SER A 110 -31.39 0.20 10.53
N ASP A 111 -30.61 1.01 9.82
CA ASP A 111 -30.79 2.46 9.65
C ASP A 111 -32.03 2.82 8.79
N THR A 112 -32.55 1.86 8.03
CA THR A 112 -33.75 2.01 7.18
C THR A 112 -35.05 1.65 7.88
N ARG A 113 -35.03 1.12 9.12
CA ARG A 113 -36.25 0.79 9.88
C ARG A 113 -36.64 1.82 10.94
N GLU A 114 -35.79 2.82 11.17
CA GLU A 114 -36.04 3.93 12.11
C GLU A 114 -36.42 5.25 11.39
N ARG A 115 -36.81 5.19 10.11
CA ARG A 115 -37.30 6.34 9.34
C ARG A 115 -38.65 6.05 8.69
#